data_AF-A0A973L8B1-F1
#
_entry.id   AF-A0A973L8B1-F1
#
_cell.length_a   1.000
_cell.length_b   1.000
_cell.length_c   1.000
_cell.angle_alpha   90.00
_cell.angle_beta   90.00
_cell.angle_gamma   90.00
#
_symmetry.space_group_name_H-M   'P 1'
#
loop_
_entity.id
_entity.type
_entity.pdbx_description
1 polymer ?
#
loop_
_entity_poly.entity_id
_entity_poly.type
_entity_poly.pdbx_seq_one_letter_code
_entity_poly.pdbx_strand_id
1 'polypeptide(L)'
;VRVPAEAWRTSARLDFGIWPARGADSASDSLVGQALEAWTVPHPEVLHLGAGASAAPPVLPVHVLWNGHLDGADVALLYDATRLARYTVPDHPTAADPVRLDVARADDSDVTSAGAVVLRSTAAGDRWLVAPWVDTVAVRDLRTPDVLAKPTPFPDGVTAPVPRPAVSTCASWPVLQMQSSPQIAEHHTFLLADLGDAGGVTGTHLTYTPPPKAGPAQAPREATGPDALTAEARVICGLGGLQDRDVKQINTWSFAQQPLPANQGLATWVCLRADDWTGAGTATGEFLPPAARAPAAVTGTETDGKSCTRFDQNIVAQTRWRAPDGRTYLLMAGSRHVVKLGVADASGAVHTTAPAPDHTSAAVMADAAATAAWAVGILDTGEAVRAFRP
;
A
#
# COMPACT_ATOMS: atom_id res chain seq x y z
N VAL A 1 -6.21 -5.06 29.28
CA VAL A 1 -7.18 -3.94 29.33
C VAL A 1 -8.28 -4.19 28.31
N ARG A 2 -9.51 -3.83 28.62
CA ARG A 2 -10.66 -3.89 27.69
C ARG A 2 -11.25 -2.50 27.56
N VAL A 3 -11.56 -2.10 26.34
CA VAL A 3 -12.16 -0.81 26.03
C VAL A 3 -13.68 -0.98 25.90
N PRO A 4 -14.50 -0.03 26.39
CA PRO A 4 -15.95 -0.05 26.18
C PRO A 4 -16.33 -0.02 24.69
N ALA A 5 -17.42 -0.70 24.32
CA ALA A 5 -17.91 -0.81 22.94
C ALA A 5 -18.07 0.54 22.22
N GLU A 6 -18.51 1.56 22.94
CA GLU A 6 -18.85 2.87 22.39
C GLU A 6 -17.75 3.94 22.58
N ALA A 7 -16.56 3.55 23.04
CA ALA A 7 -15.46 4.51 23.29
C ALA A 7 -15.11 5.33 22.05
N TRP A 8 -15.17 4.70 20.86
CA TRP A 8 -14.87 5.33 19.58
C TRP A 8 -15.78 6.52 19.26
N ARG A 9 -17.04 6.52 19.71
CA ARG A 9 -18.02 7.60 19.42
C ARG A 9 -17.69 8.93 20.08
N THR A 10 -16.84 8.91 21.11
CA THR A 10 -16.47 10.10 21.90
C THR A 10 -14.98 10.43 21.83
N SER A 11 -14.21 9.60 21.12
CA SER A 11 -12.77 9.76 20.97
C SER A 11 -12.44 10.71 19.83
N ALA A 12 -11.43 11.56 20.04
CA ALA A 12 -10.81 12.33 18.95
C ALA A 12 -9.73 11.52 18.21
N ARG A 13 -9.46 10.29 18.63
CA ARG A 13 -8.52 9.35 18.01
C ARG A 13 -9.25 8.09 17.59
N LEU A 14 -9.15 7.76 16.31
CA LEU A 14 -9.71 6.56 15.73
C LEU A 14 -8.58 5.61 15.34
N ASP A 15 -8.06 4.89 16.33
CA ASP A 15 -6.94 3.94 16.19
C ASP A 15 -7.21 2.65 17.01
N PHE A 16 -6.28 1.70 17.03
CA PHE A 16 -6.43 0.45 17.79
C PHE A 16 -6.61 0.64 19.30
N GLY A 17 -6.22 1.79 19.86
CA GLY A 17 -6.32 2.07 21.29
C GLY A 17 -7.75 2.18 21.79
N ILE A 18 -8.71 2.42 20.89
CA ILE A 18 -10.14 2.56 21.20
C ILE A 18 -10.99 1.40 20.66
N TRP A 19 -10.36 0.34 20.18
CA TRP A 19 -11.08 -0.87 19.76
C TRP A 19 -11.60 -1.64 20.98
N PRO A 20 -12.89 -1.99 21.03
CA PRO A 20 -13.41 -2.85 22.08
C PRO A 20 -12.99 -4.30 21.86
N ALA A 21 -12.89 -5.05 22.96
CA ALA A 21 -12.69 -6.50 22.89
C ALA A 21 -13.92 -7.18 22.27
N ARG A 22 -13.72 -8.03 21.26
CA ARG A 22 -14.78 -8.81 20.58
C ARG A 22 -14.44 -10.31 20.52
N GLY A 23 -15.42 -11.15 20.15
CA GLY A 23 -15.27 -12.60 20.01
C GLY A 23 -16.11 -13.42 21.00
N ALA A 24 -16.46 -14.66 20.61
CA ALA A 24 -17.37 -15.54 21.34
C ALA A 24 -16.86 -15.92 22.73
N ASP A 25 -15.55 -16.11 22.86
CA ASP A 25 -14.87 -16.36 24.12
C ASP A 25 -14.16 -15.11 24.61
N SER A 26 -14.72 -13.92 24.36
CA SER A 26 -14.06 -12.71 24.81
C SER A 26 -13.77 -12.75 26.31
N ALA A 27 -14.51 -13.52 27.11
CA ALA A 27 -14.27 -13.77 28.54
C ALA A 27 -13.25 -14.88 28.89
N SER A 28 -12.71 -15.64 27.94
CA SER A 28 -11.72 -16.69 28.19
C SER A 28 -10.35 -16.09 28.46
N ASP A 29 -10.03 -15.94 29.75
CA ASP A 29 -8.74 -15.43 30.22
C ASP A 29 -7.57 -16.39 29.94
N SER A 30 -7.85 -17.67 29.66
CA SER A 30 -6.82 -18.70 29.45
C SER A 30 -6.03 -18.51 28.15
N LEU A 31 -6.70 -18.23 27.03
CA LEU A 31 -6.03 -17.99 25.74
C LEU A 31 -5.28 -16.65 25.74
N VAL A 32 -5.86 -15.62 26.36
CA VAL A 32 -5.21 -14.32 26.52
C VAL A 32 -3.94 -14.46 27.37
N GLY A 33 -3.99 -15.27 28.43
CA GLY A 33 -2.82 -15.60 29.26
C GLY A 33 -1.70 -16.25 28.44
N GLN A 34 -2.03 -17.26 27.61
CA GLN A 34 -1.07 -17.91 26.72
C GLN A 34 -0.47 -16.95 25.69
N ALA A 35 -1.30 -16.09 25.09
CA ALA A 35 -0.83 -15.08 24.14
C ALA A 35 0.12 -14.07 24.79
N LEU A 36 -0.16 -13.65 26.03
CA LEU A 36 0.72 -12.77 26.81
C LEU A 36 2.02 -13.47 27.19
N GLU A 37 1.97 -14.74 27.59
CA GLU A 37 3.16 -15.55 27.87
C GLU A 37 4.04 -15.67 26.62
N ALA A 38 3.46 -16.06 25.48
CA ALA A 38 4.17 -16.15 24.20
C ALA A 38 4.82 -14.83 23.77
N TRP A 39 4.22 -13.68 24.10
CA TRP A 39 4.75 -12.35 23.76
C TRP A 39 5.80 -11.85 24.76
N THR A 40 5.76 -12.30 26.01
CA THR A 40 6.65 -11.80 27.07
C THR A 40 7.86 -12.69 27.30
N VAL A 41 7.72 -13.99 27.06
CA VAL A 41 8.78 -14.99 27.21
C VAL A 41 9.36 -15.31 25.82
N PRO A 42 10.68 -15.47 25.67
CA PRO A 42 11.27 -15.83 24.38
C PRO A 42 10.83 -17.23 23.91
N HIS A 43 10.01 -17.27 22.86
CA HIS A 43 9.57 -18.47 22.16
C HIS A 43 9.90 -18.37 20.66
N PRO A 44 11.17 -18.52 20.25
CA PRO A 44 11.60 -18.28 18.87
C PRO A 44 10.92 -19.22 17.85
N GLU A 45 10.39 -20.35 18.29
CA GLU A 45 9.68 -21.33 17.47
C GLU A 45 8.26 -20.91 17.08
N VAL A 46 7.62 -20.02 17.85
CA VAL A 46 6.28 -19.49 17.56
C VAL A 46 6.30 -18.02 17.17
N LEU A 47 7.36 -17.27 17.52
CA LEU A 47 7.43 -15.82 17.29
C LEU A 47 7.79 -15.49 15.84
N HIS A 48 6.94 -14.72 15.20
CA HIS A 48 7.19 -14.12 13.89
C HIS A 48 7.09 -12.61 14.01
N LEU A 49 8.18 -11.91 13.65
CA LEU A 49 8.24 -10.46 13.67
C LEU A 49 7.99 -9.92 12.27
N GLY A 50 7.05 -9.00 12.19
CA GLY A 50 6.92 -8.10 11.06
C GLY A 50 8.14 -7.18 10.88
N ALA A 51 8.28 -6.60 9.70
CA ALA A 51 9.31 -5.63 9.37
C ALA A 51 9.31 -4.46 10.38
N GLY A 52 10.46 -4.23 11.02
CA GLY A 52 10.63 -3.20 12.03
C GLY A 52 9.95 -3.47 13.38
N ALA A 53 9.24 -4.59 13.55
CA ALA A 53 8.64 -4.96 14.83
C ALA A 53 9.72 -5.43 15.83
N SER A 54 9.54 -5.09 17.10
CA SER A 54 10.43 -5.50 18.19
C SER A 54 9.92 -6.78 18.85
N ALA A 55 10.85 -7.66 19.26
CA ALA A 55 10.58 -8.82 20.12
C ALA A 55 10.47 -8.48 21.61
N ALA A 56 10.74 -7.23 22.00
CA ALA A 56 10.72 -6.85 23.42
C ALA A 56 9.33 -7.04 24.05
N PRO A 57 9.24 -7.44 25.32
CA PRO A 57 7.96 -7.58 25.99
C PRO A 57 7.22 -6.22 26.04
N PRO A 58 5.87 -6.21 26.02
CA PRO A 58 5.09 -5.00 26.23
C PRO A 58 5.46 -4.31 27.54
N VAL A 59 5.67 -2.99 27.48
CA VAL A 59 5.95 -2.14 28.67
C VAL A 59 4.76 -1.30 29.10
N LEU A 60 3.72 -1.24 28.27
CA LEU A 60 2.44 -0.57 28.52
C LEU A 60 1.32 -1.61 28.73
N PRO A 61 0.18 -1.21 29.31
CA PRO A 61 -0.96 -2.11 29.44
C PRO A 61 -1.38 -2.66 28.08
N VAL A 62 -1.50 -3.99 27.99
CA VAL A 62 -1.91 -4.67 26.77
C VAL A 62 -3.43 -4.70 26.66
N HIS A 63 -3.96 -4.25 25.52
CA HIS A 63 -5.38 -4.24 25.18
C HIS A 63 -5.76 -5.55 24.48
N VAL A 64 -6.87 -6.15 24.89
CA VAL A 64 -7.45 -7.29 24.16
C VAL A 64 -8.39 -6.71 23.10
N LEU A 65 -8.09 -6.94 21.84
CA LEU A 65 -8.92 -6.50 20.71
C LEU A 65 -9.89 -7.60 20.28
N TRP A 66 -9.43 -8.85 20.32
CA TRP A 66 -10.26 -9.99 19.95
C TRP A 66 -9.75 -11.29 20.58
N ASN A 67 -10.66 -12.19 20.94
CA ASN A 67 -10.31 -13.57 21.29
C ASN A 67 -11.48 -14.54 21.10
N GLY A 68 -11.17 -15.74 20.62
CA GLY A 68 -12.14 -16.81 20.42
C GLY A 68 -11.70 -17.83 19.38
N HIS A 69 -12.60 -18.76 19.09
CA HIS A 69 -12.38 -19.82 18.11
C HIS A 69 -12.85 -19.38 16.70
N LEU A 70 -11.98 -19.49 15.70
CA LEU A 70 -12.25 -19.08 14.32
C LEU A 70 -11.54 -19.98 13.31
N ASP A 71 -12.33 -20.55 12.39
CA ASP A 71 -11.84 -21.40 11.29
C ASP A 71 -10.87 -22.51 11.74
N GLY A 72 -11.22 -23.23 12.82
CA GLY A 72 -10.46 -24.37 13.35
C GLY A 72 -9.21 -23.98 14.13
N ALA A 73 -9.18 -22.78 14.70
CA ALA A 73 -8.10 -22.31 15.56
C ALA A 73 -8.60 -21.37 16.64
N ASP A 74 -7.99 -21.44 17.82
CA ASP A 74 -8.11 -20.39 18.82
C ASP A 74 -7.21 -19.22 18.45
N VAL A 75 -7.75 -18.00 18.48
CA VAL A 75 -7.02 -16.79 18.11
C VAL A 75 -7.18 -15.73 19.20
N ALA A 76 -6.11 -15.02 19.50
CA ALA A 76 -6.12 -13.82 20.33
C ALA A 76 -5.38 -12.69 19.63
N LEU A 77 -6.01 -11.52 19.56
CA LEU A 77 -5.40 -10.30 19.05
C LEU A 77 -5.24 -9.30 20.19
N LEU A 78 -3.99 -8.93 20.43
CA LEU A 78 -3.57 -8.02 21.48
C LEU A 78 -2.95 -6.76 20.88
N TYR A 79 -2.96 -5.66 21.64
CA TYR A 79 -2.37 -4.38 21.24
C TYR A 79 -1.66 -3.70 22.41
N ASP A 80 -0.42 -3.26 22.25
CA ASP A 80 0.37 -2.63 23.31
C ASP A 80 0.57 -1.11 23.18
N ALA A 81 -0.30 -0.44 22.42
CA ALA A 81 -0.18 0.95 21.98
C ALA A 81 0.77 1.21 20.80
N THR A 82 1.60 0.25 20.39
CA THR A 82 2.52 0.40 19.25
C THR A 82 2.56 -0.79 18.31
N ARG A 83 2.15 -1.97 18.79
CA ARG A 83 2.23 -3.24 18.09
C ARG A 83 0.96 -4.03 18.28
N LEU A 84 0.57 -4.74 17.24
CA LEU A 84 -0.41 -5.82 17.31
C LEU A 84 0.33 -7.14 17.52
N ALA A 85 -0.24 -7.99 18.37
CA ALA A 85 0.22 -9.36 18.57
C ALA A 85 -0.95 -10.32 18.34
N ARG A 86 -0.88 -11.11 17.26
CA ARG A 86 -1.87 -12.11 16.89
C ARG A 86 -1.35 -13.49 17.22
N TYR A 87 -1.88 -14.08 18.28
CA TYR A 87 -1.59 -15.44 18.69
C TYR A 87 -2.62 -16.40 18.09
N THR A 88 -2.17 -17.45 17.42
CA THR A 88 -3.01 -18.44 16.73
C THR A 88 -2.61 -19.84 17.16
N VAL A 89 -3.59 -20.65 17.58
CA VAL A 89 -3.43 -22.03 18.00
C VAL A 89 -4.42 -22.89 17.22
N PRO A 90 -3.99 -23.52 16.10
CA PRO A 90 -4.86 -24.43 15.34
C PRO A 90 -5.25 -25.67 16.15
N ASP A 91 -6.46 -26.20 15.95
CA ASP A 91 -6.94 -27.43 16.60
C ASP A 91 -6.03 -28.62 16.26
N HIS A 92 -5.53 -28.62 15.02
CA HIS A 92 -4.66 -29.64 14.45
C HIS A 92 -3.47 -28.97 13.77
N PRO A 93 -2.43 -28.56 14.52
CA PRO A 93 -1.29 -27.85 13.97
C PRO A 93 -0.56 -28.67 12.90
N THR A 94 -0.19 -28.00 11.81
CA THR A 94 0.61 -28.57 10.72
C THR A 94 1.80 -27.67 10.40
N ALA A 95 2.70 -28.11 9.52
CA ALA A 95 3.78 -27.23 9.05
C ALA A 95 3.27 -25.99 8.30
N ALA A 96 2.09 -26.08 7.65
CA ALA A 96 1.49 -24.98 6.90
C ALA A 96 0.60 -24.07 7.76
N ASP A 97 0.15 -24.56 8.92
CA ASP A 97 -0.66 -23.82 9.89
C ASP A 97 -0.20 -24.23 11.31
N PRO A 98 0.96 -23.72 11.76
CA PRO A 98 1.51 -24.02 13.07
C PRO A 98 0.91 -23.10 14.15
N VAL A 99 1.22 -23.39 15.42
CA VAL A 99 1.03 -22.41 16.49
C VAL A 99 1.97 -21.22 16.25
N ARG A 100 1.45 -20.00 16.32
CA ARG A 100 2.17 -18.80 15.89
C ARG A 100 1.77 -17.57 16.68
N LEU A 101 2.74 -16.74 17.00
CA LEU A 101 2.59 -15.36 17.48
C LEU A 101 3.15 -14.41 16.43
N ASP A 102 2.27 -13.74 15.71
CA ASP A 102 2.63 -12.65 14.80
C ASP A 102 2.68 -11.33 15.53
N VAL A 103 3.82 -10.64 15.51
CA VAL A 103 3.94 -9.27 16.06
C VAL A 103 4.22 -8.30 14.92
N ALA A 104 3.28 -7.38 14.68
CA ALA A 104 3.39 -6.35 13.65
C ALA A 104 3.35 -4.95 14.29
N ARG A 105 4.02 -3.99 13.66
CA ARG A 105 3.87 -2.58 14.05
C ARG A 105 2.46 -2.08 13.70
N ALA A 106 1.95 -1.19 14.54
CA ALA A 106 0.62 -0.60 14.40
C ALA A 106 0.54 0.81 15.00
N ASP A 107 1.68 1.40 15.36
CA ASP A 107 1.76 2.77 15.82
C ASP A 107 1.46 3.79 14.70
N ASP A 108 1.11 5.01 15.10
CA ASP A 108 0.66 6.06 14.17
C ASP A 108 -0.51 5.61 13.28
N SER A 109 -1.30 4.64 13.74
CA SER A 109 -2.51 4.23 13.03
C SER A 109 -3.58 5.31 13.10
N ASP A 110 -4.40 5.36 12.07
CA ASP A 110 -5.53 6.28 11.95
C ASP A 110 -6.81 5.56 11.55
N VAL A 111 -7.84 6.33 11.21
CA VAL A 111 -9.18 5.86 10.86
C VAL A 111 -9.18 4.87 9.69
N THR A 112 -8.17 4.91 8.80
CA THR A 112 -8.05 4.02 7.64
C THR A 112 -7.10 2.87 7.92
N SER A 113 -5.88 3.12 8.41
CA SER A 113 -4.90 2.05 8.64
C SER A 113 -5.25 1.15 9.82
N ALA A 114 -6.03 1.64 10.79
CA ALA A 114 -6.70 0.82 11.80
C ALA A 114 -8.15 0.50 11.42
N GLY A 115 -8.49 0.45 10.14
CA GLY A 115 -9.84 0.10 9.65
C GLY A 115 -10.15 -1.39 9.72
N ALA A 116 -9.15 -2.26 9.52
CA ALA A 116 -9.28 -3.70 9.68
C ALA A 116 -7.91 -4.40 9.85
N VAL A 117 -7.94 -5.61 10.42
CA VAL A 117 -6.76 -6.48 10.64
C VAL A 117 -7.13 -7.91 10.31
N VAL A 118 -6.18 -8.70 9.81
CA VAL A 118 -6.43 -10.12 9.51
C VAL A 118 -6.31 -10.93 10.81
N LEU A 119 -7.36 -11.68 11.16
CA LEU A 119 -7.35 -12.62 12.29
C LEU A 119 -6.87 -14.01 11.90
N ARG A 120 -7.27 -14.49 10.72
CA ARG A 120 -6.89 -15.81 10.21
C ARG A 120 -6.80 -15.80 8.70
N SER A 121 -5.84 -16.53 8.18
CA SER A 121 -5.71 -16.81 6.75
C SER A 121 -5.72 -18.31 6.56
N THR A 122 -6.63 -18.78 5.71
CA THR A 122 -6.79 -20.20 5.40
C THR A 122 -6.82 -20.41 3.88
N ALA A 123 -7.01 -21.65 3.45
CA ALA A 123 -7.26 -21.95 2.03
C ALA A 123 -8.58 -21.32 1.53
N ALA A 124 -9.54 -21.04 2.41
CA ALA A 124 -10.81 -20.42 2.05
C ALA A 124 -10.70 -18.90 1.85
N GLY A 125 -9.63 -18.27 2.37
CA GLY A 125 -9.42 -16.82 2.34
C GLY A 125 -9.09 -16.27 3.72
N ASP A 126 -9.11 -14.94 3.82
CA ASP A 126 -8.76 -14.18 5.02
C ASP A 126 -10.01 -13.77 5.80
N ARG A 127 -9.93 -13.91 7.12
CA ARG A 127 -10.90 -13.41 8.07
C ARG A 127 -10.41 -12.08 8.62
N TRP A 128 -11.14 -11.01 8.34
CA TRP A 128 -10.78 -9.68 8.81
C TRP A 128 -11.61 -9.28 10.01
N LEU A 129 -10.96 -8.76 11.04
CA LEU A 129 -11.61 -8.02 12.11
C LEU A 129 -11.69 -6.55 11.71
N VAL A 130 -12.91 -6.04 11.69
CA VAL A 130 -13.26 -4.71 11.19
C VAL A 130 -13.37 -3.74 12.37
N ALA A 131 -12.91 -2.51 12.19
CA ALA A 131 -12.98 -1.47 13.21
C ALA A 131 -14.42 -1.16 13.63
N PRO A 132 -14.66 -0.77 14.89
CA PRO A 132 -16.03 -0.53 15.39
C PRO A 132 -16.72 0.67 14.74
N TRP A 133 -15.97 1.53 14.05
CA TRP A 133 -16.48 2.70 13.36
C TRP A 133 -16.72 2.47 11.86
N VAL A 134 -16.49 1.27 11.33
CA VAL A 134 -16.79 0.94 9.93
C VAL A 134 -18.23 0.46 9.85
N ASP A 135 -19.00 1.08 8.96
CA ASP A 135 -20.44 0.82 8.77
C ASP A 135 -20.70 -0.22 7.69
N THR A 136 -19.90 -0.18 6.61
CA THR A 136 -20.01 -1.15 5.52
C THR A 136 -18.66 -1.66 5.08
N VAL A 137 -18.64 -2.93 4.66
CA VAL A 137 -17.51 -3.60 4.06
C VAL A 137 -17.97 -4.26 2.76
N ALA A 138 -17.18 -4.10 1.71
CA ALA A 138 -17.37 -4.77 0.45
C ALA A 138 -16.02 -5.27 -0.08
N VAL A 139 -16.02 -6.35 -0.85
CA VAL A 139 -14.82 -6.85 -1.53
C VAL A 139 -14.85 -6.37 -2.98
N ARG A 140 -13.76 -5.75 -3.42
CA ARG A 140 -13.55 -5.29 -4.80
C ARG A 140 -12.32 -5.98 -5.37
N ASP A 141 -12.38 -6.39 -6.63
CA ASP A 141 -11.21 -6.88 -7.35
C ASP A 141 -10.62 -5.75 -8.22
N LEU A 142 -9.41 -5.31 -7.89
CA LEU A 142 -8.71 -4.23 -8.61
C LEU A 142 -8.30 -4.63 -10.04
N ARG A 143 -8.31 -5.92 -10.39
CA ARG A 143 -8.12 -6.36 -11.78
C ARG A 143 -9.36 -6.13 -12.66
N THR A 144 -10.49 -5.83 -12.04
CA THR A 144 -11.75 -5.53 -12.73
C THR A 144 -12.34 -4.20 -12.21
N PRO A 145 -11.70 -3.06 -12.51
CA PRO A 145 -12.03 -1.77 -11.88
C PRO A 145 -13.47 -1.31 -12.14
N ASP A 146 -14.07 -1.72 -13.26
CA ASP A 146 -15.45 -1.39 -13.64
C ASP A 146 -16.52 -2.24 -12.91
N VAL A 147 -16.11 -3.32 -12.25
CA VAL A 147 -17.02 -4.19 -11.51
C VAL A 147 -17.26 -3.60 -10.12
N LEU A 148 -18.52 -3.49 -9.73
CA LEU A 148 -18.89 -2.99 -8.40
C LEU A 148 -18.39 -3.90 -7.29
N ALA A 149 -18.01 -3.29 -6.16
CA ALA A 149 -17.66 -4.02 -4.95
C ALA A 149 -18.85 -4.83 -4.44
N LYS A 150 -18.58 -6.04 -3.94
CA LYS A 150 -19.59 -6.96 -3.42
C LYS A 150 -19.72 -6.78 -1.92
N PRO A 151 -20.91 -6.41 -1.38
CA PRO A 151 -21.11 -6.31 0.05
C PRO A 151 -20.69 -7.60 0.76
N THR A 152 -19.95 -7.46 1.86
CA THR A 152 -19.40 -8.58 2.62
C THR A 152 -19.90 -8.46 4.05
N PRO A 153 -20.76 -9.38 4.52
CA PRO A 153 -21.21 -9.39 5.91
C PRO A 153 -20.03 -9.57 6.88
N PHE A 154 -20.10 -8.89 8.01
CA PHE A 154 -19.12 -8.97 9.08
C PHE A 154 -19.81 -9.09 10.45
N PRO A 155 -20.62 -10.15 10.68
CA PRO A 155 -21.28 -10.33 11.97
C PRO A 155 -20.25 -10.31 13.11
N ASP A 156 -20.60 -9.63 14.19
CA ASP A 156 -19.74 -9.45 15.37
C ASP A 156 -18.35 -8.83 15.05
N GLY A 157 -18.26 -8.11 13.93
CA GLY A 157 -17.05 -7.41 13.49
C GLY A 157 -16.09 -8.27 12.65
N VAL A 158 -16.41 -9.53 12.34
CA VAL A 158 -15.52 -10.42 11.57
C VAL A 158 -16.13 -10.74 10.20
N THR A 159 -15.41 -10.41 9.12
CA THR A 159 -15.86 -10.68 7.75
C THR A 159 -16.05 -12.18 7.49
N ALA A 160 -16.92 -12.54 6.55
CA ALA A 160 -16.80 -13.82 5.84
C ALA A 160 -15.39 -13.94 5.18
N PRO A 161 -14.93 -15.16 4.79
CA PRO A 161 -13.62 -15.31 4.16
C PRO A 161 -13.50 -14.46 2.89
N VAL A 162 -12.47 -13.62 2.86
CA VAL A 162 -12.14 -12.75 1.73
C VAL A 162 -11.10 -13.47 0.86
N PRO A 163 -11.33 -13.64 -0.44
CA PRO A 163 -10.35 -14.30 -1.31
C PRO A 163 -9.01 -13.55 -1.29
N ARG A 164 -7.91 -14.29 -1.22
CA ARG A 164 -6.56 -13.73 -1.28
C ARG A 164 -6.16 -13.31 -2.71
N PRO A 165 -5.26 -12.33 -2.88
CA PRO A 165 -4.70 -11.98 -4.18
C PRO A 165 -4.02 -13.17 -4.86
N ALA A 166 -4.23 -13.30 -6.17
CA ALA A 166 -3.59 -14.33 -6.98
C ALA A 166 -2.18 -13.87 -7.41
N VAL A 167 -1.28 -13.60 -6.44
CA VAL A 167 -0.03 -12.86 -6.63
C VAL A 167 0.81 -13.34 -7.82
N SER A 168 0.96 -14.67 -7.98
CA SER A 168 1.78 -15.26 -9.05
C SER A 168 1.23 -15.06 -10.47
N THR A 169 -0.09 -14.93 -10.61
CA THR A 169 -0.76 -14.79 -11.93
C THR A 169 -1.28 -13.38 -12.17
N CYS A 170 -1.49 -12.61 -11.11
CA CYS A 170 -2.23 -11.35 -11.08
C CYS A 170 -3.60 -11.43 -11.79
N ALA A 171 -4.24 -12.61 -11.78
CA ALA A 171 -5.55 -12.81 -12.39
C ALA A 171 -6.66 -12.11 -11.60
N SER A 172 -6.48 -11.96 -10.29
CA SER A 172 -7.39 -11.30 -9.36
C SER A 172 -6.59 -10.65 -8.23
N TRP A 173 -7.03 -9.46 -7.80
CA TRP A 173 -6.47 -8.75 -6.65
C TRP A 173 -7.60 -8.18 -5.79
N PRO A 174 -8.22 -9.01 -4.93
CA PRO A 174 -9.27 -8.59 -4.03
C PRO A 174 -8.73 -7.65 -2.95
N VAL A 175 -9.51 -6.61 -2.63
CA VAL A 175 -9.26 -5.66 -1.55
C VAL A 175 -10.56 -5.40 -0.78
N LEU A 176 -10.44 -5.03 0.49
CA LEU A 176 -11.56 -4.50 1.26
C LEU A 176 -11.81 -3.05 0.86
N GLN A 177 -13.03 -2.76 0.44
CA GLN A 177 -13.58 -1.40 0.35
C GLN A 177 -14.46 -1.16 1.57
N MET A 178 -14.07 -0.20 2.40
CA MET A 178 -14.76 0.10 3.65
C MET A 178 -15.31 1.50 3.64
N GLN A 179 -16.44 1.67 4.34
CA GLN A 179 -17.04 2.97 4.57
C GLN A 179 -17.15 3.24 6.07
N SER A 180 -16.67 4.39 6.52
CA SER A 180 -16.80 4.81 7.91
C SER A 180 -18.25 5.14 8.26
N SER A 181 -18.58 5.00 9.54
CA SER A 181 -19.86 5.40 10.11
C SER A 181 -20.21 6.84 9.76
N PRO A 182 -21.49 7.16 9.51
CA PRO A 182 -21.95 8.53 9.38
C PRO A 182 -21.69 9.41 10.62
N GLN A 183 -21.32 8.81 11.76
CA GLN A 183 -20.93 9.53 12.97
C GLN A 183 -19.50 10.11 12.88
N ILE A 184 -18.71 9.67 11.91
CA ILE A 184 -17.40 10.25 11.57
C ILE A 184 -17.61 11.28 10.48
N ALA A 185 -17.24 12.53 10.76
CA ALA A 185 -17.54 13.68 9.91
C ALA A 185 -16.89 13.59 8.53
N GLU A 186 -15.76 12.91 8.41
CA GLU A 186 -15.01 12.78 7.17
C GLU A 186 -15.63 11.80 6.17
N HIS A 187 -16.54 10.90 6.60
CA HIS A 187 -17.25 9.93 5.74
C HIS A 187 -16.32 9.16 4.77
N HIS A 188 -15.19 8.68 5.27
CA HIS A 188 -14.18 7.99 4.46
C HIS A 188 -14.76 6.76 3.75
N THR A 189 -14.50 6.64 2.46
CA THR A 189 -14.56 5.36 1.73
C THR A 189 -13.16 5.03 1.27
N PHE A 190 -12.56 3.96 1.79
CA PHE A 190 -11.15 3.66 1.63
C PHE A 190 -10.91 2.19 1.29
N LEU A 191 -9.71 1.87 0.79
CA LEU A 191 -9.31 0.52 0.40
C LEU A 191 -8.20 -0.02 1.30
N LEU A 192 -8.33 -1.27 1.76
CA LEU A 192 -7.24 -2.03 2.37
C LEU A 192 -6.93 -3.29 1.55
N ALA A 193 -5.66 -3.50 1.25
CA ALA A 193 -5.15 -4.73 0.65
C ALA A 193 -4.45 -5.60 1.70
N ASP A 194 -4.50 -6.92 1.55
CA ASP A 194 -3.53 -7.81 2.21
C ASP A 194 -2.32 -7.99 1.30
N LEU A 195 -1.14 -7.74 1.86
CA LEU A 195 0.15 -7.96 1.21
C LEU A 195 0.98 -9.01 1.95
N GLY A 196 0.45 -9.75 2.93
CA GLY A 196 1.17 -10.86 3.54
C GLY A 196 1.10 -12.13 2.71
N ASP A 197 2.19 -12.90 2.63
CA ASP A 197 2.22 -14.18 1.90
C ASP A 197 1.32 -15.23 2.57
N ALA A 198 1.25 -15.19 3.90
CA ALA A 198 0.39 -16.04 4.74
C ALA A 198 -0.61 -15.23 5.58
N GLY A 199 -1.02 -14.06 5.10
CA GLY A 199 -1.89 -13.14 5.82
C GLY A 199 -1.14 -12.23 6.77
N GLY A 200 -0.84 -11.01 6.34
CA GLY A 200 -0.23 -9.99 7.19
C GLY A 200 -1.17 -9.64 8.35
N VAL A 201 -0.66 -9.13 9.47
CA VAL A 201 -1.56 -8.73 10.57
C VAL A 201 -2.35 -7.48 10.19
N THR A 202 -1.67 -6.49 9.60
CA THR A 202 -2.24 -5.20 9.21
C THR A 202 -2.57 -5.14 7.72
N GLY A 203 -3.68 -4.49 7.36
CA GLY A 203 -3.96 -4.16 5.96
C GLY A 203 -3.18 -2.94 5.47
N THR A 204 -2.89 -2.91 4.18
CA THR A 204 -2.23 -1.79 3.50
C THR A 204 -3.25 -0.81 2.91
N HIS A 205 -3.22 0.45 3.35
CA HIS A 205 -4.13 1.50 2.86
C HIS A 205 -3.73 1.98 1.46
N LEU A 206 -4.67 1.95 0.51
CA LEU A 206 -4.43 2.41 -0.85
C LEU A 206 -4.96 3.82 -1.07
N THR A 207 -4.09 4.71 -1.52
CA THR A 207 -4.38 6.10 -1.85
C THR A 207 -3.95 6.43 -3.27
N TYR A 208 -4.53 7.49 -3.82
CA TYR A 208 -4.29 7.93 -5.18
C TYR A 208 -4.10 9.45 -5.21
N THR A 209 -3.07 9.88 -5.93
CA THR A 209 -2.84 11.30 -6.22
C THR A 209 -3.03 11.53 -7.72
N PRO A 210 -4.03 12.31 -8.14
CA PRO A 210 -4.32 12.53 -9.55
C PRO A 210 -3.24 13.37 -10.24
N PRO A 211 -3.24 13.41 -11.59
CA PRO A 211 -2.40 14.31 -12.38
C PRO A 211 -2.43 15.75 -11.84
N PRO A 212 -1.30 16.48 -11.93
CA PRO A 212 -1.24 17.86 -11.49
C PRO A 212 -2.30 18.70 -12.21
N LYS A 213 -3.03 19.50 -11.45
CA LYS A 213 -3.89 20.56 -11.95
C LYS A 213 -3.23 21.91 -11.67
N ALA A 214 -3.65 22.96 -12.37
CA ALA A 214 -3.24 24.31 -12.03
C ALA A 214 -3.56 24.61 -10.55
N GLY A 215 -2.58 25.14 -9.81
CA GLY A 215 -2.71 25.44 -8.38
C GLY A 215 -1.83 24.59 -7.47
N PRO A 216 -2.05 24.62 -6.14
CA PRO A 216 -1.25 23.90 -5.15
C PRO A 216 -1.27 22.38 -5.35
N ALA A 217 -0.18 21.73 -4.92
CA ALA A 217 -0.12 20.28 -4.84
C ALA A 217 -1.26 19.75 -3.95
N GLN A 218 -1.90 18.67 -4.39
CA GLN A 218 -3.00 18.04 -3.68
C GLN A 218 -2.44 16.93 -2.78
N ALA A 219 -3.03 16.77 -1.60
CA ALA A 219 -2.77 15.59 -0.79
C ALA A 219 -3.32 14.33 -1.48
N PRO A 220 -2.75 13.14 -1.17
CA PRO A 220 -3.35 11.87 -1.57
C PRO A 220 -4.82 11.80 -1.16
N ARG A 221 -5.61 11.14 -2.01
CA ARG A 221 -7.04 10.89 -1.81
C ARG A 221 -7.28 9.40 -1.72
N GLU A 222 -8.45 9.00 -1.27
CA GLU A 222 -8.84 7.58 -1.27
C GLU A 222 -8.84 7.00 -2.68
N ALA A 223 -8.28 5.78 -2.84
CA ALA A 223 -8.17 5.11 -4.14
C ALA A 223 -9.49 4.47 -4.63
N THR A 224 -10.63 5.09 -4.33
CA THR A 224 -11.97 4.56 -4.59
C THR A 224 -12.65 5.16 -5.82
N GLY A 225 -12.13 6.26 -6.35
CA GLY A 225 -12.64 6.92 -7.55
C GLY A 225 -12.30 6.19 -8.86
N PRO A 226 -13.05 6.41 -9.96
CA PRO A 226 -12.84 5.71 -11.23
C PRO A 226 -11.41 5.83 -11.80
N ASP A 227 -10.83 7.03 -11.76
CA ASP A 227 -9.45 7.27 -12.23
C ASP A 227 -8.43 6.50 -11.38
N ALA A 228 -8.64 6.48 -10.06
CA ALA A 228 -7.79 5.74 -9.13
C ALA A 228 -7.86 4.25 -9.42
N LEU A 229 -9.07 3.68 -9.49
CA LEU A 229 -9.28 2.26 -9.77
C LEU A 229 -8.68 1.83 -11.12
N THR A 230 -8.74 2.70 -12.13
CA THR A 230 -8.12 2.44 -13.43
C THR A 230 -6.60 2.44 -13.34
N ALA A 231 -5.99 3.34 -12.57
CA ALA A 231 -4.55 3.36 -12.33
C ALA A 231 -4.11 2.14 -11.50
N GLU A 232 -4.81 1.85 -10.40
CA GLU A 232 -4.59 0.68 -9.54
C GLU A 232 -4.60 -0.62 -10.35
N ALA A 233 -5.59 -0.80 -11.23
CA ALA A 233 -5.67 -1.97 -12.11
C ALA A 233 -4.41 -2.19 -12.97
N ARG A 234 -3.58 -1.17 -13.18
CA ARG A 234 -2.38 -1.28 -14.03
C ARG A 234 -1.10 -1.50 -13.25
N VAL A 235 -1.06 -1.04 -12.00
CA VAL A 235 0.12 -1.10 -11.11
C VAL A 235 0.02 -2.24 -10.10
N ILE A 236 -1.19 -2.71 -9.76
CA ILE A 236 -1.42 -3.63 -8.64
C ILE A 236 -0.65 -4.96 -8.76
N CYS A 237 -0.39 -5.41 -9.99
CA CYS A 237 0.41 -6.62 -10.22
C CYS A 237 1.87 -6.51 -9.77
N GLY A 238 2.41 -5.28 -9.70
CA GLY A 238 3.75 -5.02 -9.19
C GLY A 238 3.86 -5.18 -7.68
N LEU A 239 2.73 -5.13 -6.95
CA LEU A 239 2.73 -5.19 -5.48
C LEU A 239 3.13 -6.55 -4.92
N GLY A 240 3.17 -7.61 -5.74
CA GLY A 240 3.71 -8.91 -5.32
C GLY A 240 5.16 -8.82 -4.79
N GLY A 241 5.95 -7.85 -5.29
CA GLY A 241 7.30 -7.60 -4.79
C GLY A 241 7.38 -6.95 -3.40
N LEU A 242 6.23 -6.52 -2.85
CA LEU A 242 6.12 -5.90 -1.53
C LEU A 242 5.58 -6.85 -0.45
N GLN A 243 5.45 -8.15 -0.78
CA GLN A 243 4.96 -9.11 0.20
C GLN A 243 5.85 -9.15 1.44
N ASP A 244 5.21 -9.28 2.61
CA ASP A 244 5.85 -9.37 3.93
C ASP A 244 6.78 -8.20 4.28
N ARG A 245 6.52 -7.02 3.72
CA ARG A 245 7.24 -5.77 4.06
C ARG A 245 6.51 -4.90 5.09
N ASP A 246 5.37 -5.35 5.60
CA ASP A 246 4.45 -4.60 6.47
C ASP A 246 4.23 -3.16 5.98
N VAL A 247 3.78 -3.06 4.73
CA VAL A 247 3.46 -1.78 4.11
C VAL A 247 2.22 -1.21 4.77
N LYS A 248 2.35 -0.04 5.40
CA LYS A 248 1.25 0.69 6.04
C LYS A 248 0.31 1.25 4.99
N GLN A 249 0.87 1.89 3.96
CA GLN A 249 0.10 2.55 2.91
C GLN A 249 0.85 2.55 1.57
N ILE A 250 0.09 2.61 0.49
CA ILE A 250 0.58 2.80 -0.87
C ILE A 250 -0.13 4.00 -1.48
N ASN A 251 0.62 4.93 -2.03
CA ASN A 251 0.11 6.03 -2.84
C ASN A 251 0.50 5.85 -4.31
N THR A 252 -0.51 5.75 -5.17
CA THR A 252 -0.35 5.76 -6.62
C THR A 252 -0.44 7.20 -7.11
N TRP A 253 0.71 7.86 -7.31
CA TRP A 253 0.75 9.26 -7.74
C TRP A 253 0.96 9.39 -9.25
N SER A 254 -0.07 9.79 -9.98
CA SER A 254 0.07 10.21 -11.38
C SER A 254 0.70 11.60 -11.43
N PHE A 255 2.00 11.70 -11.73
CA PHE A 255 2.72 12.96 -11.64
C PHE A 255 2.83 13.71 -12.98
N ALA A 256 2.65 13.01 -14.12
CA ALA A 256 2.67 13.61 -15.45
C ALA A 256 1.85 12.80 -16.46
N GLN A 257 1.40 13.44 -17.54
CA GLN A 257 0.76 12.80 -18.69
C GLN A 257 1.51 13.21 -19.96
N GLN A 258 1.86 12.23 -20.81
CA GLN A 258 2.71 12.46 -21.96
C GLN A 258 2.03 12.01 -23.27
N PRO A 259 1.76 12.95 -24.20
CA PRO A 259 1.42 12.58 -25.57
C PRO A 259 2.58 11.80 -26.19
N LEU A 260 2.29 10.60 -26.71
CA LEU A 260 3.31 9.78 -27.33
C LEU A 260 3.62 10.24 -28.76
N PRO A 261 4.90 10.18 -29.19
CA PRO A 261 5.25 10.49 -30.58
C PRO A 261 4.46 9.64 -31.58
N ALA A 262 4.34 10.14 -32.82
CA ALA A 262 3.55 9.49 -33.87
C ALA A 262 2.07 9.25 -33.48
N ASN A 263 1.49 10.15 -32.67
CA ASN A 263 0.09 10.16 -32.26
C ASN A 263 -0.39 8.84 -31.63
N GLN A 264 0.46 8.17 -30.85
CA GLN A 264 0.13 6.86 -30.26
C GLN A 264 -0.74 6.95 -29.00
N GLY A 265 -1.28 8.12 -28.67
CA GLY A 265 -2.17 8.36 -27.54
C GLY A 265 -1.45 9.04 -26.36
N LEU A 266 -2.13 9.05 -25.21
CA LEU A 266 -1.66 9.69 -23.99
C LEU A 266 -1.22 8.63 -22.97
N ALA A 267 0.05 8.66 -22.59
CA ALA A 267 0.58 7.83 -21.51
C ALA A 267 0.53 8.57 -20.17
N THR A 268 0.51 7.82 -19.07
CA THR A 268 0.58 8.36 -17.71
C THR A 268 1.88 7.93 -17.06
N TRP A 269 2.53 8.86 -16.36
CA TRP A 269 3.66 8.58 -15.50
C TRP A 269 3.21 8.55 -14.06
N VAL A 270 3.55 7.45 -13.37
CA VAL A 270 3.15 7.19 -12.01
C VAL A 270 4.40 7.08 -11.14
N CYS A 271 4.32 7.56 -9.92
CA CYS A 271 5.20 7.12 -8.86
C CYS A 271 4.38 6.37 -7.81
N LEU A 272 4.71 5.10 -7.60
CA LEU A 272 4.14 4.27 -6.56
C LEU A 272 5.01 4.39 -5.31
N ARG A 273 4.48 5.04 -4.27
CA ARG A 273 5.12 5.16 -2.97
C ARG A 273 4.54 4.11 -2.04
N ALA A 274 5.37 3.22 -1.51
CA ALA A 274 4.98 2.29 -0.46
C ALA A 274 5.68 2.71 0.85
N ASP A 275 4.91 3.17 1.83
CA ASP A 275 5.42 3.54 3.15
C ASP A 275 5.26 2.36 4.12
N ASP A 276 6.33 2.04 4.84
CA ASP A 276 6.27 1.09 5.96
C ASP A 276 5.92 1.80 7.28
N TRP A 277 5.70 1.01 8.33
CA TRP A 277 5.38 1.53 9.67
C TRP A 277 6.54 2.29 10.37
N THR A 278 7.76 2.23 9.83
CA THR A 278 8.90 3.01 10.34
C THR A 278 9.00 4.40 9.71
N GLY A 279 8.21 4.66 8.66
CA GLY A 279 8.29 5.86 7.83
C GLY A 279 9.33 5.77 6.71
N ALA A 280 10.01 4.62 6.57
CA ALA A 280 10.83 4.30 5.42
C ALA A 280 9.96 3.68 4.31
N GLY A 281 10.57 3.03 3.32
CA GLY A 281 9.85 2.33 2.26
C GLY A 281 10.47 2.55 0.88
N THR A 282 9.69 2.32 -0.17
CA THR A 282 10.16 2.40 -1.56
C THR A 282 9.39 3.43 -2.39
N ALA A 283 10.04 3.96 -3.43
CA ALA A 283 9.39 4.77 -4.45
C ALA A 283 9.73 4.20 -5.84
N THR A 284 8.72 3.78 -6.58
CA THR A 284 8.88 3.16 -7.90
C THR A 284 8.24 4.02 -8.97
N GLY A 285 9.04 4.48 -9.93
CA GLY A 285 8.54 5.17 -11.11
C GLY A 285 8.00 4.16 -12.12
N GLU A 286 6.80 4.40 -12.63
CA GLU A 286 6.14 3.54 -13.60
C GLU A 286 5.60 4.31 -14.81
N PHE A 287 5.68 3.69 -15.98
CA PHE A 287 5.14 4.19 -17.23
C PHE A 287 3.91 3.37 -17.64
N LEU A 288 2.76 4.05 -17.71
CA LEU A 288 1.48 3.47 -18.10
C LEU A 288 1.18 3.87 -19.56
N PRO A 289 1.39 2.97 -20.55
CA PRO A 289 1.09 3.28 -21.95
C PRO A 289 -0.41 3.54 -22.19
N PRO A 290 -0.82 4.14 -23.33
CA PRO A 290 -2.22 4.54 -23.57
C PRO A 290 -3.24 3.39 -23.57
N ALA A 291 -2.79 2.16 -23.82
CA ALA A 291 -3.66 0.99 -23.79
C ALA A 291 -4.12 0.68 -22.36
N ALA A 292 -5.43 0.83 -22.09
CA ALA A 292 -6.04 0.74 -20.76
C ALA A 292 -5.71 -0.55 -19.98
N ARG A 293 -5.38 -1.65 -20.67
CA ARG A 293 -5.06 -2.96 -20.07
C ARG A 293 -3.59 -3.38 -20.21
N ALA A 294 -2.76 -2.56 -20.85
CA ALA A 294 -1.33 -2.85 -20.90
C ALA A 294 -0.73 -2.63 -19.50
N PRO A 295 0.11 -3.57 -19.02
CA PRO A 295 0.75 -3.44 -17.71
C PRO A 295 1.63 -2.19 -17.67
N ALA A 296 1.82 -1.66 -16.47
CA ALA A 296 2.80 -0.63 -16.24
C ALA A 296 4.22 -1.19 -16.49
N ALA A 297 5.13 -0.32 -16.96
CA ALA A 297 6.55 -0.63 -17.07
C ALA A 297 7.32 0.12 -15.98
N VAL A 298 8.06 -0.61 -15.15
CA VAL A 298 8.96 -0.02 -14.16
C VAL A 298 10.06 0.76 -14.87
N THR A 299 10.28 1.98 -14.42
CA THR A 299 11.27 2.92 -14.96
C THR A 299 12.45 3.13 -14.03
N GLY A 300 12.25 2.81 -12.75
CA GLY A 300 13.27 2.76 -11.72
C GLY A 300 12.69 2.74 -10.32
N THR A 301 13.51 2.36 -9.35
CA THR A 301 13.12 2.26 -7.95
C THR A 301 14.16 2.90 -7.05
N GLU A 302 13.70 3.70 -6.11
CA GLU A 302 14.45 4.13 -4.95
C GLU A 302 14.07 3.24 -3.76
N THR A 303 15.05 2.52 -3.24
CA THR A 303 14.96 1.81 -1.96
C THR A 303 15.41 2.77 -0.88
N ASP A 304 14.60 2.91 0.17
CA ASP A 304 14.88 3.76 1.33
C ASP A 304 15.03 5.24 0.94
N GLY A 305 14.02 6.03 1.29
CA GLY A 305 14.03 7.46 0.98
C GLY A 305 12.65 8.07 1.06
N LYS A 306 12.54 9.30 0.59
CA LYS A 306 11.35 10.14 0.75
C LYS A 306 10.73 10.59 -0.58
N SER A 307 11.26 10.13 -1.72
CA SER A 307 10.69 10.44 -3.02
C SER A 307 9.21 10.08 -3.08
N CYS A 308 8.44 10.92 -3.78
CA CYS A 308 7.00 10.76 -3.96
C CYS A 308 6.18 10.91 -2.67
N THR A 309 6.77 11.53 -1.64
CA THR A 309 6.08 11.94 -0.42
C THR A 309 5.85 13.45 -0.43
N ARG A 310 5.14 13.97 0.58
CA ARG A 310 5.04 15.42 0.80
C ARG A 310 6.37 16.12 1.08
N PHE A 311 7.43 15.36 1.41
CA PHE A 311 8.74 15.88 1.78
C PHE A 311 9.76 15.82 0.64
N ASP A 312 9.44 15.11 -0.44
CA ASP A 312 10.19 15.12 -1.69
C ASP A 312 9.28 14.78 -2.87
N GLN A 313 8.90 15.82 -3.59
CA GLN A 313 7.99 15.73 -4.74
C GLN A 313 8.75 15.92 -6.06
N ASN A 314 10.07 16.12 -6.01
CA ASN A 314 10.84 16.52 -7.18
C ASN A 314 11.43 15.27 -7.84
N ILE A 315 10.61 14.61 -8.65
CA ILE A 315 11.00 13.37 -9.33
C ILE A 315 11.12 13.52 -10.85
N VAL A 316 11.93 12.65 -11.44
CA VAL A 316 12.07 12.45 -12.88
C VAL A 316 12.00 10.95 -13.16
N ALA A 317 11.37 10.56 -14.28
CA ALA A 317 11.34 9.18 -14.75
C ALA A 317 11.63 9.13 -16.25
N GLN A 318 12.03 7.95 -16.72
CA GLN A 318 12.34 7.73 -18.13
C GLN A 318 11.97 6.34 -18.61
N THR A 319 11.69 6.20 -19.92
CA THR A 319 11.57 4.89 -20.54
C THR A 319 11.98 4.95 -22.00
N ARG A 320 12.49 3.84 -22.52
CA ARG A 320 12.73 3.70 -23.96
C ARG A 320 11.44 3.23 -24.62
N TRP A 321 11.00 3.95 -25.64
CA TRP A 321 9.77 3.66 -26.34
C TRP A 321 10.00 3.63 -27.85
N ARG A 322 9.50 2.59 -28.50
CA ARG A 322 9.62 2.42 -29.95
C ARG A 322 8.31 2.81 -30.62
N ALA A 323 8.38 3.80 -31.50
CA ALA A 323 7.25 4.23 -32.31
C ALA A 323 6.95 3.24 -33.45
N PRO A 324 5.72 3.24 -34.00
CA PRO A 324 5.37 2.41 -35.16
C PRO A 324 6.21 2.70 -36.41
N ASP A 325 6.74 3.91 -36.54
CA ASP A 325 7.64 4.30 -37.63
C ASP A 325 9.07 3.74 -37.47
N GLY A 326 9.32 2.95 -36.42
CA GLY A 326 10.59 2.30 -36.15
C GLY A 326 11.56 3.13 -35.30
N ARG A 327 11.31 4.44 -35.11
CA ARG A 327 12.18 5.30 -34.30
C ARG A 327 12.07 4.97 -32.82
N THR A 328 13.20 4.98 -32.12
CA THR A 328 13.25 4.82 -30.67
C THR A 328 13.42 6.18 -30.01
N TYR A 329 12.60 6.43 -29.00
CA TYR A 329 12.61 7.64 -28.19
C TYR A 329 13.00 7.30 -26.77
N LEU A 330 13.77 8.18 -26.13
CA LEU A 330 13.80 8.27 -24.69
C LEU A 330 12.67 9.22 -24.28
N LEU A 331 11.61 8.64 -23.72
CA LEU A 331 10.54 9.41 -23.11
C LEU A 331 10.95 9.78 -21.70
N MET A 332 10.66 11.02 -21.32
CA MET A 332 11.06 11.61 -20.04
C MET A 332 9.89 12.39 -19.47
N ALA A 333 9.71 12.28 -18.17
CA ALA A 333 8.75 13.09 -17.43
C ALA A 333 9.35 13.58 -16.13
N GLY A 334 9.00 14.80 -15.76
CA GLY A 334 9.27 15.40 -14.47
C GLY A 334 7.99 15.72 -13.73
N SER A 335 8.10 15.83 -12.41
CA SER A 335 7.05 16.40 -11.56
C SER A 335 6.87 17.92 -11.80
N ARG A 336 5.84 18.51 -11.17
CA ARG A 336 5.37 19.90 -11.41
C ARG A 336 6.44 21.01 -11.32
N HIS A 337 7.53 20.80 -10.58
CA HIS A 337 8.60 21.80 -10.45
C HIS A 337 9.71 21.62 -11.49
N VAL A 338 9.70 20.54 -12.27
CA VAL A 338 10.65 20.29 -13.36
C VAL A 338 10.24 21.13 -14.58
N VAL A 339 11.02 22.17 -14.89
CA VAL A 339 10.73 23.12 -15.97
C VAL A 339 11.55 22.87 -17.23
N LYS A 340 12.63 22.10 -17.13
CA LYS A 340 13.41 21.62 -18.28
C LYS A 340 13.74 20.15 -18.13
N LEU A 341 13.79 19.43 -19.25
CA LEU A 341 14.22 18.04 -19.32
C LEU A 341 15.37 17.89 -20.31
N GLY A 342 16.28 16.98 -20.01
CA GLY A 342 17.46 16.72 -20.84
C GLY A 342 18.02 15.34 -20.63
N VAL A 343 19.13 15.07 -21.30
CA VAL A 343 19.85 13.80 -21.23
C VAL A 343 21.24 14.06 -20.67
N ALA A 344 21.61 13.28 -19.66
CA ALA A 344 22.95 13.18 -19.12
C ALA A 344 23.65 11.93 -19.69
N ASP A 345 24.96 12.03 -19.91
CA ASP A 345 25.79 10.89 -20.33
C ASP A 345 26.23 10.00 -19.16
N ALA A 346 27.05 8.98 -19.47
CA ALA A 346 27.68 8.06 -18.53
C ALA A 346 28.37 8.72 -17.33
N SER A 347 28.97 9.90 -17.54
CA SER A 347 29.68 10.68 -16.51
C SER A 347 28.74 11.52 -15.65
N GLY A 348 27.46 11.58 -16.04
CA GLY A 348 26.46 12.43 -15.42
C GLY A 348 26.48 13.87 -15.91
N ALA A 349 27.29 14.19 -16.93
CA ALA A 349 27.32 15.51 -17.55
C ALA A 349 26.05 15.75 -18.36
N VAL A 350 25.40 16.89 -18.11
CA VAL A 350 24.19 17.31 -18.81
C VAL A 350 24.59 18.11 -20.05
N HIS A 351 24.38 17.54 -21.23
CA HIS A 351 24.79 18.17 -22.49
C HIS A 351 23.79 19.18 -22.99
N THR A 352 22.50 18.82 -22.96
CA THR A 352 21.41 19.66 -23.48
C THR A 352 20.14 19.44 -22.68
N THR A 353 19.47 20.54 -22.33
CA THR A 353 18.12 20.54 -21.74
C THR A 353 17.19 21.39 -22.61
N ALA A 354 15.94 20.97 -22.75
CA ALA A 354 14.89 21.73 -23.41
C ALA A 354 13.80 22.13 -22.40
N PRO A 355 13.14 23.28 -22.58
CA PRO A 355 11.93 23.62 -21.84
C PRO A 355 10.88 22.50 -21.94
N ALA A 356 10.25 22.18 -20.81
CA ALA A 356 9.22 21.15 -20.70
C ALA A 356 7.95 21.76 -20.07
N PRO A 357 7.17 22.57 -20.83
CA PRO A 357 6.00 23.26 -20.29
C PRO A 357 4.91 22.30 -19.78
N ASP A 358 4.84 21.11 -20.37
CA ASP A 358 3.95 20.02 -19.93
C ASP A 358 4.67 19.00 -19.04
N HIS A 359 5.86 19.35 -18.53
CA HIS A 359 6.74 18.51 -17.72
C HIS A 359 7.13 17.17 -18.38
N THR A 360 7.03 17.07 -19.69
CA THR A 360 7.36 15.86 -20.46
C THR A 360 8.22 16.21 -21.68
N SER A 361 9.01 15.25 -22.13
CA SER A 361 9.86 15.38 -23.32
C SER A 361 10.14 14.03 -23.97
N ALA A 362 10.44 14.04 -25.26
CA ALA A 362 10.82 12.86 -26.02
C ALA A 362 12.06 13.19 -26.87
N ALA A 363 13.17 12.51 -26.58
CA ALA A 363 14.41 12.65 -27.34
C ALA A 363 14.57 11.47 -28.30
N VAL A 364 14.87 11.73 -29.57
CA VAL A 364 15.20 10.67 -30.53
C VAL A 364 16.55 10.07 -30.15
N MET A 365 16.59 8.75 -29.99
CA MET A 365 17.83 8.03 -29.68
C MET A 365 18.56 7.72 -31.00
N ALA A 366 19.78 8.22 -31.16
CA ALA A 366 20.69 7.81 -32.24
C ALA A 366 21.50 6.56 -31.80
N ASP A 367 21.80 5.66 -32.73
CA ASP A 367 22.28 4.29 -32.47
C ASP A 367 23.53 4.18 -31.57
N ALA A 368 24.42 5.20 -31.52
CA ALA A 368 25.70 5.13 -30.80
C ALA A 368 25.71 5.80 -29.40
N ALA A 369 24.76 6.68 -29.07
CA ALA A 369 24.70 7.38 -27.77
C ALA A 369 23.81 6.64 -26.74
N ALA A 370 23.30 5.46 -27.11
CA ALA A 370 22.06 4.92 -26.58
C ALA A 370 22.17 4.11 -25.29
N THR A 371 23.37 3.73 -24.82
CA THR A 371 23.52 2.78 -23.71
C THR A 371 23.62 3.41 -22.33
N ALA A 372 24.09 4.66 -22.21
CA ALA A 372 24.36 5.31 -20.91
C ALA A 372 23.65 6.67 -20.74
N ALA A 373 22.60 6.93 -21.52
CA ALA A 373 21.79 8.13 -21.40
C ALA A 373 20.80 8.02 -20.22
N TRP A 374 20.83 9.00 -19.32
CA TRP A 374 19.84 9.16 -18.25
C TRP A 374 19.15 10.51 -18.32
N ALA A 375 17.85 10.52 -18.06
CA ALA A 375 17.05 11.71 -18.00
C ALA A 375 17.43 12.53 -16.78
N VAL A 376 17.49 13.83 -16.99
CA VAL A 376 17.70 14.83 -15.96
C VAL A 376 16.63 15.90 -16.11
N GLY A 377 16.07 16.31 -14.99
CA GLY A 377 15.17 17.44 -14.86
C GLY A 377 15.90 18.62 -14.23
N ILE A 378 15.58 19.83 -14.67
CA ILE A 378 15.99 21.07 -14.00
C ILE A 378 14.74 21.68 -13.37
N LEU A 379 14.81 21.95 -12.08
CA LEU A 379 13.74 22.58 -11.31
C LEU A 379 13.62 24.08 -11.63
N ASP A 380 12.49 24.68 -11.27
CA ASP A 380 12.28 26.13 -11.29
C ASP A 380 13.30 26.90 -10.44
N THR A 381 13.87 26.25 -9.42
CA THR A 381 14.99 26.74 -8.61
C THR A 381 16.36 26.67 -9.32
N GLY A 382 16.46 25.94 -10.44
CA GLY A 382 17.70 25.66 -11.15
C GLY A 382 18.45 24.41 -10.69
N GLU A 383 17.99 23.73 -9.64
CA GLU A 383 18.57 22.46 -9.17
C GLU A 383 18.30 21.31 -10.15
N ALA A 384 19.23 20.36 -10.23
CA ALA A 384 19.11 19.19 -11.11
C ALA A 384 18.61 17.95 -10.35
N VAL A 385 17.63 17.26 -10.93
CA VAL A 385 17.06 16.01 -10.43
C VAL A 385 17.33 14.91 -11.45
N ARG A 386 17.83 13.76 -11.01
CA ARG A 386 18.08 12.61 -11.88
C ARG A 386 16.88 11.67 -11.85
N ALA A 387 16.66 10.97 -12.96
CA ALA A 387 15.67 9.90 -12.99
C ALA A 387 16.00 8.79 -11.99
N PHE A 388 14.96 8.10 -11.49
CA PHE A 388 15.16 6.85 -10.77
C PHE A 388 16.01 5.88 -11.59
N ARG A 389 16.82 5.08 -10.90
CA ARG A 389 17.65 4.07 -11.55
C ARG A 389 16.80 2.80 -11.79
N PRO A 390 16.85 2.22 -13.00
CA PRO A 390 16.16 0.98 -13.33
C PRO A 390 16.72 -0.23 -12.59
#